data_AF-S6TQT2-F1
#
_entry.id   AF-S6TQT2-F1
#
_cell.length_a   1.000
_cell.length_b   1.000
_cell.length_c   1.000
_cell.angle_alpha   90.00
_cell.angle_beta   90.00
_cell.angle_gamma   90.00
#
_symmetry.space_group_name_H-M   'P 1'
#
loop_
_entity.id
_entity.type
_entity.pdbx_description
1 polymer ?
#
loop_
_entity_poly.entity_id
_entity_poly.type
_entity_poly.pdbx_seq_one_letter_code
_entity_poly.pdbx_strand_id
1 'polypeptide(L)'
;MSVSLSRLERQLGYTFKDQELMILALTHRSFAGRNNERLEFLGDAILNFVAGEALFERFPQAREGQLSRLRARLVKGETLALLARGFDLGEYLRL
;
A
#
# COMPACT_ATOMS: atom_id res chain seq x y z
N MET A 1 -17.61 12.74 -12.22
CA MET A 1 -18.29 12.15 -11.06
C MET A 1 -17.27 12.07 -9.95
N SER A 2 -17.40 12.84 -8.88
CA SER A 2 -16.47 12.76 -7.75
C SER A 2 -16.77 11.48 -6.97
N VAL A 3 -16.00 10.42 -7.24
CA VAL A 3 -16.08 9.20 -6.43
C VAL A 3 -15.76 9.59 -4.99
N SER A 4 -16.66 9.28 -4.06
CA SER A 4 -16.54 9.73 -2.67
C SER A 4 -15.38 9.00 -1.99
N LEU A 5 -14.32 9.74 -1.63
CA LEU A 5 -13.17 9.22 -0.89
C LEU A 5 -13.58 8.54 0.43
N SER A 6 -14.70 8.95 1.02
CA SER A 6 -15.28 8.30 2.20
C SER A 6 -15.68 6.82 1.99
N ARG A 7 -15.92 6.37 0.75
CA ARG A 7 -16.11 4.94 0.46
C ARG A 7 -14.80 4.18 0.63
N LEU A 8 -13.70 4.70 0.10
CA LEU A 8 -12.38 4.11 0.24
C LEU A 8 -11.93 4.09 1.71
N GLU A 9 -12.12 5.18 2.46
CA GLU A 9 -11.82 5.21 3.90
C GLU A 9 -12.55 4.11 4.68
N ARG A 10 -13.84 3.88 4.37
CA ARG A 10 -14.61 2.79 4.98
C ARG A 10 -14.08 1.40 4.59
N GLN A 11 -13.70 1.20 3.33
CA GLN A 11 -13.11 -0.07 2.88
C GLN A 11 -11.75 -0.32 3.53
N LEU A 12 -10.94 0.72 3.74
CA LEU A 12 -9.66 0.64 4.43
C LEU A 12 -9.80 0.51 5.96
N GLY A 13 -10.98 0.79 6.51
CA GLY A 13 -11.19 0.86 7.96
C GLY A 13 -10.40 2.00 8.63
N TYR A 14 -10.04 3.04 7.87
CA TYR A 14 -9.22 4.15 8.33
C TYR A 14 -9.75 5.47 7.79
N THR A 15 -10.01 6.43 8.67
CA THR A 15 -10.36 7.81 8.32
C THR A 15 -9.11 8.68 8.38
N PHE A 16 -8.76 9.31 7.28
CA PHE A 16 -7.60 10.18 7.20
C PHE A 16 -7.84 11.46 8.00
N LYS A 17 -6.90 11.75 8.91
CA LYS A 17 -6.87 13.03 9.63
C LYS A 17 -6.63 14.21 8.69
N ASP A 18 -5.90 13.97 7.62
CA ASP A 18 -5.61 14.93 6.56
C ASP A 18 -5.97 14.31 5.20
N GLN A 19 -7.03 14.85 4.59
CA GLN A 19 -7.52 14.39 3.29
C GLN A 19 -6.55 14.70 2.15
N GLU A 20 -5.71 15.72 2.28
CA GLU A 20 -4.70 16.05 1.27
C GLU A 20 -3.63 14.95 1.17
N LEU A 21 -3.31 14.26 2.27
CA LEU A 21 -2.42 13.11 2.25
C LEU A 21 -3.03 11.92 1.50
N MET A 22 -4.34 11.69 1.66
CA MET A 22 -5.06 10.65 0.93
C MET A 22 -5.05 10.94 -0.57
N ILE A 23 -5.38 12.17 -0.95
CA ILE A 23 -5.37 12.63 -2.35
C ILE A 23 -3.96 12.50 -2.93
N LEU A 24 -2.93 12.90 -2.17
CA LEU A 24 -1.55 12.80 -2.60
C LEU A 24 -1.15 11.34 -2.85
N ALA A 25 -1.51 10.42 -1.96
CA ALA A 25 -1.22 8.98 -2.11
C ALA A 25 -1.87 8.37 -3.38
N LEU A 26 -3.02 8.90 -3.80
CA LEU A 26 -3.77 8.47 -4.98
C LEU A 26 -3.35 9.19 -6.28
N THR A 27 -2.40 10.13 -6.22
CA THR A 27 -1.98 10.93 -7.38
C THR A 27 -0.73 10.36 -8.02
N HIS A 28 -0.87 9.84 -9.24
CA HIS A 28 0.24 9.33 -10.02
C HIS A 28 1.05 10.47 -10.65
N ARG A 29 2.34 10.21 -10.91
CA ARG A 29 3.27 11.18 -11.50
C ARG A 29 2.88 11.72 -12.88
N SER A 30 2.04 11.00 -13.64
CA SER A 30 1.52 11.48 -14.93
C SER A 30 0.45 12.56 -14.77
N PHE A 31 -0.24 12.58 -13.63
CA PHE A 31 -1.32 13.52 -13.37
C PHE A 31 -0.80 14.89 -12.89
N ALA A 32 0.20 14.89 -12.00
CA ALA A 32 0.74 16.13 -11.42
C ALA A 32 2.20 15.97 -10.96
N GLY A 33 2.90 17.12 -10.90
CA GLY A 33 4.27 17.17 -10.36
C GLY A 33 4.35 16.87 -8.86
N ARG A 34 3.32 17.24 -8.07
CA ARG A 34 3.16 16.79 -6.69
C ARG A 34 2.38 15.46 -6.71
N ASN A 35 3.07 14.36 -6.43
CA ASN A 35 2.58 12.99 -6.60
C ASN A 35 2.95 12.08 -5.41
N ASN A 36 2.60 10.81 -5.52
CA ASN A 36 2.78 9.80 -4.48
C ASN A 36 4.19 9.22 -4.34
N GLU A 37 5.18 9.53 -5.19
CA GLU A 37 6.48 8.83 -5.22
C GLU A 37 7.23 8.88 -3.87
N ARG A 38 7.16 10.02 -3.16
CA ARG A 38 7.76 10.14 -1.82
C ARG A 38 7.03 9.33 -0.75
N LEU A 39 5.70 9.22 -0.87
CA LEU A 39 4.89 8.40 0.03
C LEU A 39 5.11 6.92 -0.26
N GLU A 40 5.21 6.53 -1.52
CA GLU A 40 5.54 5.18 -1.96
C GLU A 40 6.89 4.73 -1.39
N PHE A 41 7.93 5.56 -1.52
CA PHE A 41 9.25 5.27 -0.97
C PHE A 41 9.21 4.97 0.54
N LEU A 42 8.51 5.79 1.32
CA LEU A 42 8.36 5.56 2.76
C LEU A 42 7.47 4.34 3.06
N GLY A 43 6.37 4.21 2.32
CA GLY A 43 5.40 3.13 2.47
C GLY A 43 6.00 1.76 2.20
N ASP A 44 6.89 1.64 1.22
CA ASP A 44 7.58 0.37 0.92
C ASP A 44 8.44 -0.10 2.10
N ALA A 45 9.18 0.81 2.75
CA ALA A 45 9.96 0.48 3.94
C ALA A 45 9.07 0.01 5.11
N ILE A 46 7.95 0.71 5.34
CA ILE A 46 6.99 0.35 6.40
C ILE A 46 6.36 -1.02 6.11
N LEU A 47 5.93 -1.27 4.87
CA LEU A 47 5.30 -2.52 4.48
C LEU A 47 6.27 -3.69 4.58
N ASN A 48 7.53 -3.50 4.18
CA ASN A 48 8.58 -4.50 4.35
C ASN A 48 8.87 -4.81 5.83
N PHE A 49 8.83 -3.81 6.70
CA PHE A 49 8.98 -4.02 8.14
C PHE A 49 7.83 -4.85 8.70
N VAL A 50 6.57 -4.41 8.49
CA VAL A 50 5.37 -5.09 9.02
C VAL A 50 5.27 -6.52 8.48
N ALA A 51 5.54 -6.73 7.19
CA ALA A 51 5.56 -8.07 6.61
C ALA A 51 6.69 -8.93 7.19
N GLY A 52 7.87 -8.34 7.43
CA GLY A 52 9.00 -9.02 8.06
C GLY A 52 8.70 -9.46 9.50
N GLU A 53 8.14 -8.56 10.30
CA GLU A 53 7.70 -8.83 11.68
C GLU A 53 6.66 -9.96 11.71
N ALA A 54 5.61 -9.86 10.90
CA ALA A 54 4.57 -10.89 10.84
C ALA A 54 5.10 -12.28 10.42
N LEU A 55 6.08 -12.33 9.51
CA LEU A 55 6.72 -13.59 9.11
C LEU A 55 7.64 -14.14 10.21
N PHE A 56 8.38 -13.27 10.89
CA PHE A 56 9.26 -13.64 12.00
C PHE A 56 8.48 -14.28 13.14
N GLU A 57 7.37 -13.67 13.55
CA GLU A 57 6.50 -14.21 14.60
C GLU A 57 5.80 -15.51 14.19
N ARG A 58 5.33 -15.58 12.93
CA ARG A 58 4.55 -16.71 12.45
C ARG A 58 5.39 -17.96 12.14
N PHE A 59 6.66 -17.79 11.81
CA PHE A 59 7.57 -18.88 11.44
C PHE A 59 8.86 -18.86 12.28
N PRO A 60 8.79 -19.11 13.60
CA PRO A 60 9.93 -18.95 14.52
C PRO A 60 11.12 -19.87 14.23
N GLN A 61 10.93 -20.94 13.45
CA GLN A 61 11.97 -21.91 13.09
C GLN A 61 12.51 -21.70 11.66
N ALA A 62 11.99 -20.73 10.91
CA ALA A 62 12.45 -20.45 9.56
C ALA A 62 13.81 -19.74 9.59
N ARG A 63 14.69 -20.11 8.66
CA ARG A 63 15.97 -19.42 8.45
C ARG A 63 15.73 -18.07 7.78
N GLU A 64 16.66 -17.13 7.98
CA GLU A 64 16.62 -15.79 7.39
C GLU A 64 16.31 -15.84 5.87
N GLY A 65 17.03 -16.64 5.08
CA GLY A 65 16.78 -16.71 3.64
C GLY A 65 15.42 -17.31 3.23
N GLN A 66 14.74 -18.04 4.11
CA GLN A 66 13.34 -18.44 3.89
C GLN A 66 12.39 -17.27 4.15
N LEU A 67 12.59 -16.55 5.26
CA LEU A 67 11.82 -15.36 5.62
C LEU A 67 11.95 -14.27 4.55
N SER A 68 13.17 -13.98 4.10
CA SER A 68 13.44 -12.99 3.05
C SER A 68 12.76 -13.33 1.73
N ARG A 69 12.74 -14.61 1.32
CA ARG A 69 12.01 -15.07 0.13
C ARG A 69 10.49 -14.97 0.29
N LEU A 70 9.96 -15.31 1.47
CA LEU A 70 8.53 -15.17 1.74
C LEU A 70 8.12 -13.69 1.72
N ARG A 71 8.89 -12.81 2.35
CA ARG A 71 8.64 -11.36 2.35
C ARG A 71 8.63 -10.81 0.93
N ALA A 72 9.63 -11.15 0.11
CA ALA A 72 9.69 -10.71 -1.28
C ALA A 72 8.51 -11.20 -2.14
N ARG A 73 7.88 -12.34 -1.80
CA ARG A 73 6.67 -12.83 -2.49
C ARG A 73 5.40 -12.14 -2.01
N LEU A 74 5.34 -11.74 -0.74
CA LEU A 74 4.21 -11.00 -0.18
C LEU A 74 4.23 -9.53 -0.63
N VAL A 75 5.38 -8.89 -0.51
CA VAL A 75 5.61 -7.48 -0.87
C VAL A 75 6.16 -7.42 -2.29
N LYS A 76 5.30 -7.72 -3.28
CA LYS A 76 5.61 -7.56 -4.70
C LYS A 76 4.47 -6.85 -5.42
N GLY A 77 4.81 -6.08 -6.45
CA GLY A 77 3.84 -5.28 -7.23
C GLY A 77 2.61 -6.07 -7.67
N GLU A 78 2.77 -7.31 -8.15
CA GLU A 78 1.64 -8.16 -8.55
C GLU A 78 0.68 -8.51 -7.40
N THR A 79 1.23 -8.85 -6.22
CA THR A 79 0.43 -9.19 -5.03
C THR A 79 -0.27 -7.94 -4.52
N LEU A 80 0.45 -6.82 -4.44
CA LEU A 80 -0.11 -5.55 -4.00
C LEU A 80 -1.16 -5.02 -4.97
N ALA A 81 -0.98 -5.19 -6.28
CA ALA A 81 -1.99 -4.83 -7.28
C ALA A 81 -3.25 -5.69 -7.17
N LEU A 82 -3.12 -6.97 -6.81
CA LEU A 82 -4.28 -7.82 -6.55
C LEU A 82 -5.06 -7.35 -5.31
N LEU A 83 -4.36 -6.99 -4.24
CA LEU A 83 -4.99 -6.39 -3.05
C LEU A 83 -5.65 -5.06 -3.38
N ALA A 84 -4.97 -4.17 -4.12
CA ALA A 84 -5.49 -2.88 -4.54
C ALA A 84 -6.78 -3.00 -5.38
N ARG A 85 -6.86 -4.02 -6.25
CA ARG A 85 -8.11 -4.34 -6.97
C ARG A 85 -9.24 -4.77 -6.04
N GLY A 86 -8.95 -5.49 -4.96
CA GLY A 86 -9.95 -5.84 -3.94
C GLY A 86 -10.54 -4.63 -3.20
N PHE A 87 -9.82 -3.51 -3.19
CA PHE A 87 -10.29 -2.23 -2.64
C PHE A 87 -10.89 -1.29 -3.70
N ASP A 88 -11.06 -1.74 -4.94
CA ASP A 88 -11.43 -0.90 -6.09
C ASP A 88 -10.54 0.35 -6.24
N LEU A 89 -9.27 0.26 -5.80
CA LEU A 89 -8.40 1.44 -5.66
C LEU A 89 -8.21 2.20 -6.99
N GLY A 90 -8.29 1.47 -8.11
CA GLY A 90 -8.22 2.02 -9.46
C GLY A 90 -9.31 3.07 -9.77
N GLU A 91 -10.49 3.01 -9.14
CA GLU A 91 -11.55 4.01 -9.32
C GLU A 91 -11.20 5.37 -8.71
N TYR A 92 -10.24 5.40 -7.79
CA TYR A 92 -9.84 6.60 -7.05
C TYR A 92 -8.48 7.17 -7.51
N LEU A 93 -7.75 6.45 -8.35
CA LEU A 93 -6.46 6.90 -8.86
C LEU A 93 -6.61 8.11 -9.78
N ARG A 94 -5.72 9.08 -9.61
CA ARG A 94 -5.58 10.24 -10.50
C ARG A 94 -4.40 9.98 -11.41
N LEU A 95 -4.67 9.73 -12.69
CA LEU A 95 -3.70 9.35 -13.73
C LEU A 95 -3.57 10.43 -14.79
#